data_AF-A0A954CZK2-F1
#
_entry.id   AF-A0A954CZK2-F1
#
_cell.length_a   1.000
_cell.length_b   1.000
_cell.length_c   1.000
_cell.angle_alpha   90.00
_cell.angle_beta   90.00
_cell.angle_gamma   90.00
#
_symmetry.space_group_name_H-M   'P 1'
#
loop_
_entity.id
_entity.type
_entity.pdbx_description
1 polymer ?
#
loop_
_entity_poly.entity_id
_entity_poly.type
_entity_poly.pdbx_seq_one_letter_code
_entity_poly.pdbx_strand_id
1 'polypeptide(L)'
;MQRHSLTPERPQEAGVALVMVVIFSVLLFVLVSDLVTSAQMASGTGRNDALMARMENHMRLVLAEVEQQLKDDLTAGQDAGAGGGLPGLGGEGGAGGSGTGGSGGSGAQAEQDPPSDSSNDAWFKPVPYADGDLTTYAWVEDENRKFNVLALGSPDKEFAEEAKDQLVRLIVALRAGTVFEVSNSNASTIAQAIADWLKGMNRDQENRPKPKLKSDLPDDDRPTIPLHLDELLMLRGVTEDLFFDKVLEGPPLRVLPGLESALTIYT
;
A
#
# COMPACT_ATOMS: atom_id res chain seq x y z
N MET A 1 -55.92 49.12 -58.98
CA MET A 1 -56.55 47.91 -58.39
C MET A 1 -56.01 46.68 -59.11
N GLN A 2 -55.01 46.01 -58.54
CA GLN A 2 -54.51 44.71 -58.98
C GLN A 2 -54.72 43.73 -57.82
N ARG A 3 -55.57 42.72 -58.02
CA ARG A 3 -55.74 41.63 -57.08
C ARG A 3 -54.71 40.55 -57.42
N HIS A 4 -53.73 40.36 -56.55
CA HIS A 4 -52.82 39.22 -56.62
C HIS A 4 -53.62 37.93 -56.39
N SER A 5 -53.52 37.02 -57.35
CA SER A 5 -54.04 35.65 -57.28
C SER A 5 -53.21 34.83 -56.29
N LEU A 6 -53.80 34.48 -55.14
CA LEU A 6 -53.32 33.40 -54.29
C LEU A 6 -53.76 32.08 -54.93
N THR A 7 -52.82 31.34 -55.51
CA THR A 7 -53.06 29.94 -55.92
C THR A 7 -53.37 29.10 -54.67
N PRO A 8 -54.41 28.25 -54.70
CA PRO A 8 -54.69 27.34 -53.59
C PRO A 8 -53.58 26.28 -53.50
N GLU A 9 -52.90 26.21 -52.35
CA GLU A 9 -51.90 25.18 -52.09
C GLU A 9 -52.53 23.79 -52.15
N ARG A 10 -51.81 22.84 -52.79
CA ARG A 10 -52.28 21.46 -52.95
C ARG A 10 -52.18 20.77 -51.59
N PRO A 11 -53.27 20.19 -51.03
CA PRO A 11 -53.28 19.57 -49.70
C PRO A 11 -52.30 18.38 -49.56
N GLN A 12 -51.84 17.80 -50.68
CA GLN A 12 -50.81 16.75 -50.69
C GLN A 12 -49.40 17.27 -50.35
N GLU A 13 -49.08 18.52 -50.69
CA GLU A 13 -47.76 19.11 -50.44
C GLU A 13 -47.59 19.50 -48.96
N ALA A 14 -48.70 19.89 -48.31
CA ALA A 14 -48.73 20.21 -46.87
C ALA A 14 -48.45 18.98 -45.97
N GLY A 15 -48.89 17.78 -46.36
CA GLY A 15 -48.62 16.55 -45.62
C GLY A 15 -47.14 16.15 -45.64
N VAL A 16 -46.48 16.30 -46.79
CA VAL A 16 -45.05 16.03 -46.95
C VAL A 16 -44.22 17.07 -46.18
N ALA A 17 -44.60 18.35 -46.24
CA ALA A 17 -43.96 19.40 -45.48
C ALA A 17 -44.04 19.15 -43.96
N LEU A 18 -45.21 18.72 -43.45
CA LEU A 18 -45.38 18.41 -42.03
C LEU A 18 -44.54 17.20 -41.60
N VAL A 19 -44.48 16.14 -42.41
CA VAL A 19 -43.62 14.97 -42.14
C VAL A 19 -42.14 15.38 -42.13
N MET A 20 -41.70 16.21 -43.07
CA MET A 20 -40.32 16.71 -43.09
C MET A 20 -39.99 17.57 -41.88
N VAL A 21 -40.91 18.44 -41.44
CA VAL A 21 -40.72 19.25 -40.22
C VAL A 21 -40.65 18.37 -38.98
N VAL A 22 -41.48 17.31 -38.88
CA VAL A 22 -41.41 16.36 -37.77
C VAL A 22 -40.09 15.60 -37.78
N ILE A 23 -39.66 15.08 -38.92
CA ILE A 23 -38.36 14.38 -39.05
C ILE A 23 -37.21 15.32 -38.66
N PHE A 24 -37.21 16.54 -39.18
CA PHE A 24 -36.18 17.54 -38.85
C PHE A 24 -36.20 17.90 -37.36
N SER A 25 -37.38 18.06 -36.76
CA SER A 25 -37.52 18.33 -35.33
C SER A 25 -37.01 17.18 -34.47
N VAL A 26 -37.27 15.93 -34.86
CA VAL A 26 -36.77 14.74 -34.15
C VAL A 26 -35.26 14.64 -34.30
N LEU A 27 -34.71 14.86 -35.50
CA LEU A 27 -33.26 14.87 -35.72
C LEU A 27 -32.57 15.97 -34.90
N LEU A 28 -33.15 17.17 -34.86
CA LEU A 28 -32.63 18.27 -34.06
C LEU A 28 -32.66 17.93 -32.57
N PHE A 29 -33.75 17.33 -32.08
CA PHE A 29 -33.84 16.87 -30.69
C PHE A 29 -32.76 15.83 -30.36
N VAL A 30 -32.55 14.84 -31.23
CA VAL A 30 -31.50 13.82 -31.04
C VAL A 30 -30.12 14.46 -31.03
N LEU A 31 -29.81 15.37 -31.96
CA LEU A 31 -28.52 16.06 -32.01
C LEU A 31 -28.24 16.91 -30.77
N VAL A 32 -29.25 17.65 -30.28
CA VAL A 32 -29.11 18.44 -29.05
C VAL A 32 -28.94 17.53 -27.84
N SER A 33 -29.71 16.45 -27.76
CA SER A 33 -29.58 15.48 -26.67
C SER A 33 -28.17 14.88 -26.64
N ASP A 34 -27.65 14.44 -27.79
CA ASP A 34 -26.32 13.85 -27.92
C ASP A 34 -25.20 14.84 -27.55
N LEU A 35 -25.33 16.11 -27.98
CA LEU A 35 -24.39 17.16 -27.63
C LEU A 35 -24.36 17.43 -26.12
N VAL A 36 -25.52 17.47 -25.47
CA VAL A 36 -25.60 17.69 -24.01
C VAL A 36 -25.00 16.50 -23.26
N THR A 37 -25.32 15.26 -23.67
CA THR A 37 -24.77 14.07 -23.01
C THR A 37 -23.27 13.95 -23.19
N SER A 38 -22.75 14.20 -24.40
CA SER A 38 -21.31 14.19 -24.66
C SER A 38 -20.57 15.29 -23.91
N ALA A 39 -21.13 16.51 -23.83
CA ALA A 39 -20.57 17.60 -23.05
C ALA A 39 -20.55 17.30 -21.54
N GLN A 40 -21.61 16.69 -21.01
CA GLN A 40 -21.67 16.27 -19.61
C GLN A 40 -20.65 15.17 -19.30
N MET A 41 -20.53 14.16 -20.17
CA MET A 41 -19.52 13.11 -20.03
C MET A 41 -18.10 13.70 -20.07
N ALA A 42 -17.80 14.56 -21.05
CA ALA A 42 -16.49 15.21 -21.15
C ALA A 42 -16.17 16.06 -19.92
N SER A 43 -17.16 16.81 -19.38
CA SER A 43 -16.98 17.56 -18.14
C SER A 43 -16.79 16.65 -16.92
N GLY A 44 -17.47 15.50 -16.88
CA GLY A 44 -17.31 14.50 -15.82
C GLY A 44 -15.91 13.90 -15.83
N THR A 45 -15.46 13.43 -16.99
CA THR A 45 -14.10 12.90 -17.18
C THR A 45 -13.05 13.94 -16.81
N GLY A 46 -13.17 15.18 -17.30
CA GLY A 46 -12.21 16.23 -16.96
C GLY A 46 -12.13 16.57 -15.47
N ARG A 47 -13.24 16.48 -14.73
CA ARG A 47 -13.25 16.65 -13.27
C ARG A 47 -12.60 15.47 -12.55
N ASN A 48 -12.88 14.24 -12.99
CA ASN A 48 -12.28 13.05 -12.41
C ASN A 48 -10.76 13.00 -12.66
N ASP A 49 -10.31 13.36 -13.86
CA ASP A 49 -8.89 13.42 -14.20
C ASP A 49 -8.16 14.46 -13.34
N ALA A 50 -8.77 15.64 -13.16
CA ALA A 50 -8.23 16.68 -12.28
C ALA A 50 -8.18 16.23 -10.81
N LEU A 51 -9.20 15.50 -10.33
CA LEU A 51 -9.23 14.93 -8.98
C LEU A 51 -8.11 13.89 -8.81
N MET A 52 -7.98 12.95 -9.75
CA MET A 52 -6.94 11.91 -9.71
C MET A 52 -5.54 12.52 -9.71
N ALA A 53 -5.28 13.52 -10.56
CA ALA A 53 -4.01 14.24 -10.57
C ALA A 53 -3.74 14.96 -9.24
N ARG A 54 -4.77 15.54 -8.62
CA ARG A 54 -4.66 16.16 -7.29
C ARG A 54 -4.38 15.12 -6.20
N MET A 55 -5.06 13.97 -6.23
CA MET A 55 -4.82 12.86 -5.30
C MET A 55 -3.38 12.35 -5.42
N GLU A 56 -2.88 12.16 -6.64
CA GLU A 56 -1.50 11.71 -6.88
C GLU A 56 -0.47 12.71 -6.35
N ASN A 57 -0.68 14.01 -6.59
CA ASN A 57 0.19 15.05 -6.04
C ASN A 57 0.13 15.11 -4.52
N HIS A 58 -1.07 15.00 -3.93
CA HIS A 58 -1.23 14.98 -2.47
C HIS A 58 -0.54 13.77 -1.85
N MET A 59 -0.67 12.57 -2.45
CA MET A 59 0.04 11.38 -1.99
C MET A 59 1.56 11.55 -2.04
N ARG A 60 2.11 12.16 -3.10
CA ARG A 60 3.55 12.45 -3.19
C ARG A 60 4.03 13.42 -2.12
N LEU A 61 3.25 14.46 -1.84
CA LEU A 61 3.57 15.43 -0.77
C LEU A 61 3.55 14.76 0.60
N VAL A 62 2.52 13.95 0.87
CA VAL A 62 2.41 13.19 2.12
C VAL A 62 3.57 12.22 2.28
N LEU A 63 3.97 11.52 1.21
CA LEU A 63 5.14 10.62 1.26
C LEU A 63 6.43 11.40 1.60
N ALA A 64 6.64 12.57 1.01
CA ALA A 64 7.80 13.40 1.30
C ALA A 64 7.81 13.91 2.76
N GLU A 65 6.63 14.25 3.29
CA GLU A 65 6.47 14.66 4.69
C GLU A 65 6.76 13.52 5.66
N VAL A 66 6.24 12.30 5.38
CA VAL A 66 6.54 11.10 6.17
C VAL A 66 8.02 10.75 6.11
N GLU A 67 8.66 10.85 4.94
CA GLU A 67 10.10 10.65 4.78
C GLU A 67 10.90 11.67 5.62
N GLN A 68 10.48 12.94 5.62
CA GLN A 68 11.12 13.96 6.44
C GLN A 68 10.94 13.68 7.93
N GLN A 69 9.74 13.27 8.36
CA GLN A 69 9.48 12.88 9.74
C GLN A 69 10.38 11.73 10.19
N LEU A 70 10.58 10.70 9.35
CA LEU A 70 11.49 9.58 9.65
C LEU A 70 12.96 10.04 9.72
N LYS A 71 13.38 10.97 8.85
CA LYS A 71 14.74 11.54 8.92
C LYS A 71 14.96 12.36 10.17
N ASP A 72 13.98 13.18 10.54
CA ASP A 72 14.05 14.01 11.74
C ASP A 72 14.16 13.14 12.99
N ASP A 73 13.39 12.05 13.07
CA ASP A 73 13.47 11.07 14.16
C ASP A 73 14.85 10.38 14.24
N LEU A 74 15.39 9.95 13.09
CA LEU A 74 16.73 9.39 13.01
C LEU A 74 17.80 10.37 13.52
N THR A 75 17.69 11.67 13.19
CA THR A 75 18.63 12.69 13.67
C THR A 75 18.45 13.02 15.15
N ALA A 76 17.22 13.02 15.66
CA ALA A 76 16.93 13.25 17.07
C ALA A 76 17.53 12.12 17.95
N GLY A 77 17.51 10.87 17.46
CA GLY A 77 18.17 9.73 18.12
C GLY A 77 19.70 9.85 18.16
N GLN A 78 20.32 10.54 17.19
CA GLN A 78 21.78 10.78 17.15
C GLN A 78 22.20 11.93 18.07
N ASP A 79 21.42 13.01 18.15
CA ASP A 79 21.71 14.16 19.01
C ASP A 79 21.42 13.89 20.50
N ALA A 80 20.56 12.90 20.81
CA ALA A 80 20.34 12.46 22.19
C ALA A 80 21.59 11.82 22.84
N GLY A 81 22.55 11.37 22.04
CA GLY A 81 23.88 10.93 22.48
C GLY A 81 24.90 12.06 22.64
N ALA A 82 24.56 13.29 22.24
CA ALA A 82 25.46 14.43 22.23
C ALA A 82 24.76 15.76 22.61
N GLY A 83 24.12 15.78 23.78
CA GLY A 83 23.78 17.04 24.43
C GLY A 83 22.31 17.18 24.77
N GLY A 84 22.02 17.06 26.06
CA GLY A 84 20.76 17.53 26.62
C GLY A 84 20.54 19.01 26.26
N GLY A 85 19.48 19.27 25.50
CA GLY A 85 19.11 20.62 25.12
C GLY A 85 17.97 20.63 24.12
N LEU A 86 16.75 20.38 24.59
CA LEU A 86 15.53 20.76 23.87
C LEU A 86 15.56 22.27 23.56
N PRO A 87 15.46 22.73 22.31
CA PRO A 87 14.85 24.02 22.03
C PRO A 87 13.36 23.79 21.81
N GLY A 88 12.58 24.19 22.81
CA GLY A 88 11.12 24.20 22.73
C GLY A 88 10.63 24.95 21.50
N LEU A 89 9.74 24.30 20.76
CA LEU A 89 8.95 24.92 19.71
C LEU A 89 8.00 25.95 20.36
N GLY A 90 7.91 27.11 19.71
CA GLY A 90 7.38 28.37 20.25
C GLY A 90 6.00 28.32 20.91
N GLY A 91 5.96 28.80 22.16
CA GLY A 91 4.77 29.31 22.83
C GLY A 91 5.03 30.76 23.21
N GLU A 92 4.40 31.68 22.50
CA GLU A 92 4.45 33.11 22.74
C GLU A 92 3.57 33.47 23.95
N GLY A 93 4.19 34.08 24.98
CA GLY A 93 3.49 34.87 26.00
C GLY A 93 3.52 34.31 27.43
N GLY A 94 4.19 35.04 28.34
CA GLY A 94 3.94 34.93 29.77
C GLY A 94 5.15 35.13 30.66
N ALA A 95 5.35 36.36 31.13
CA ALA A 95 6.35 36.73 32.12
C ALA A 95 6.08 36.16 33.53
N GLY A 96 7.16 35.79 34.23
CA GLY A 96 7.23 35.89 35.70
C GLY A 96 7.48 34.57 36.43
N GLY A 97 8.57 34.50 37.19
CA GLY A 97 8.73 33.51 38.26
C GLY A 97 10.16 33.11 38.57
N SER A 98 10.88 33.95 39.31
CA SER A 98 12.05 33.53 40.09
C SER A 98 11.64 32.50 41.14
N GLY A 99 12.34 31.38 41.22
CA GLY A 99 12.13 30.33 42.22
C GLY A 99 13.32 29.39 42.33
N THR A 100 14.29 29.78 43.14
CA THR A 100 15.35 28.93 43.68
C THR A 100 14.79 27.81 44.56
N GLY A 101 15.29 26.58 44.42
CA GLY A 101 14.97 25.48 45.35
C GLY A 101 15.43 24.13 44.83
N GLY A 102 16.61 23.69 45.26
CA GLY A 102 17.23 22.45 44.79
C GLY A 102 16.67 21.17 45.39
N SER A 103 17.16 20.05 44.87
CA SER A 103 17.41 18.82 45.62
C SER A 103 18.24 17.91 44.75
N GLY A 104 19.48 17.63 45.18
CA GLY A 104 20.33 16.62 44.57
C GLY A 104 19.64 15.26 44.63
N GLY A 105 19.36 14.71 43.45
CA GLY A 105 19.10 13.29 43.25
C GLY A 105 20.37 12.66 42.69
N SER A 106 20.90 11.70 43.43
CA SER A 106 22.00 10.81 43.05
C SER A 106 22.02 10.48 41.56
N GLY A 107 23.13 10.81 40.90
CA GLY A 107 23.45 10.33 39.57
C GLY A 107 23.59 8.81 39.58
N ALA A 108 22.48 8.12 39.33
CA ALA A 108 22.54 6.98 38.44
C ALA A 108 22.68 7.58 37.05
N GLN A 109 23.86 7.46 36.45
CA GLN A 109 23.93 7.40 35.00
C GLN A 109 22.99 6.27 34.61
N ALA A 110 21.75 6.62 34.26
CA ALA A 110 20.96 5.77 33.40
C ALA A 110 21.87 5.58 32.18
N GLU A 111 22.43 4.39 32.07
CA GLU A 111 22.98 3.87 30.84
C GLU A 111 21.87 4.15 29.82
N GLN A 112 22.05 5.21 29.03
CA GLN A 112 21.07 5.58 28.03
C GLN A 112 21.02 4.37 27.12
N ASP A 113 19.90 3.66 27.16
CA ASP A 113 19.65 2.58 26.22
C ASP A 113 19.99 3.13 24.83
N PRO A 114 20.72 2.36 24.01
CA PRO A 114 21.03 2.80 22.66
C PRO A 114 19.72 3.22 21.98
N PRO A 115 19.73 4.28 21.15
CA PRO A 115 18.53 4.70 20.45
C PRO A 115 17.94 3.48 19.73
N SER A 116 16.73 3.09 20.14
CA SER A 116 16.07 1.87 19.72
C SER A 116 14.71 2.22 19.16
N ASP A 117 14.49 1.88 17.89
CA ASP A 117 13.20 2.08 17.24
C ASP A 117 12.14 1.21 17.94
N SER A 118 11.01 1.82 18.29
CA SER A 118 9.98 1.18 19.10
C SER A 118 8.58 1.50 18.60
N SER A 119 7.63 0.62 18.87
CA SER A 119 6.20 0.88 18.59
C SER A 119 5.61 2.06 19.38
N ASN A 120 6.36 2.64 20.31
CA ASN A 120 5.93 3.83 21.05
C ASN A 120 6.30 5.13 20.34
N ASP A 121 7.16 5.05 19.32
CA ASP A 121 7.68 6.19 18.60
C ASP A 121 6.59 6.87 17.78
N ALA A 122 6.80 8.14 17.44
CA ALA A 122 5.81 8.95 16.75
C ALA A 122 5.52 8.40 15.33
N TRP A 123 6.53 7.82 14.67
CA TRP A 123 6.41 7.27 13.32
C TRP A 123 5.52 6.02 13.25
N PHE A 124 5.37 5.28 14.36
CA PHE A 124 4.60 4.04 14.39
C PHE A 124 3.08 4.26 14.38
N LYS A 125 2.61 5.45 14.78
CA LYS A 125 1.18 5.75 14.88
C LYS A 125 0.65 6.27 13.54
N PRO A 126 -0.54 5.83 13.09
CA PRO A 126 -1.15 6.37 11.88
C PRO A 126 -1.41 7.89 12.01
N VAL A 127 -1.03 8.65 10.99
CA VAL A 127 -1.19 10.11 10.95
C VAL A 127 -2.10 10.52 9.78
N PRO A 128 -3.14 11.34 10.02
CA PRO A 128 -3.97 11.90 8.96
C PRO A 128 -3.37 13.20 8.39
N TYR A 129 -3.29 13.28 7.07
CA TYR A 129 -2.88 14.47 6.32
C TYR A 129 -4.06 14.98 5.48
N ALA A 130 -4.70 16.04 5.97
CA ALA A 130 -5.83 16.67 5.31
C ALA A 130 -5.37 17.84 4.41
N ASP A 131 -5.80 17.84 3.14
CA ASP A 131 -5.69 18.99 2.22
C ASP A 131 -7.06 19.27 1.57
N GLY A 132 -7.78 20.26 2.10
CA GLY A 132 -9.10 20.64 1.60
C GLY A 132 -10.13 19.50 1.74
N ASP A 133 -10.51 18.92 0.60
CA ASP A 133 -11.48 17.83 0.46
C ASP A 133 -10.84 16.42 0.44
N LEU A 134 -9.51 16.34 0.47
CA LEU A 134 -8.76 15.08 0.51
C LEU A 134 -8.17 14.83 1.90
N THR A 135 -8.22 13.58 2.36
CA THR A 135 -7.52 13.15 3.57
C THR A 135 -6.77 11.87 3.26
N THR A 136 -5.46 11.92 3.38
CA THR A 136 -4.56 10.76 3.21
C THR A 136 -4.15 10.29 4.59
N TYR A 137 -4.33 9.00 4.86
CA TYR A 137 -3.81 8.37 6.07
C TYR A 137 -2.49 7.70 5.71
N ALA A 138 -1.44 8.02 6.46
CA ALA A 138 -0.17 7.34 6.34
C ALA A 138 0.12 6.59 7.64
N TRP A 139 0.70 5.40 7.50
CA TRP A 139 1.27 4.63 8.58
C TRP A 139 2.55 4.00 8.07
N VAL A 140 3.54 3.91 8.95
CA VAL A 140 4.84 3.30 8.63
C VAL A 140 4.92 1.99 9.37
N GLU A 141 5.34 0.95 8.67
CA GLU A 141 5.57 -0.37 9.24
C GLU A 141 7.06 -0.67 9.20
N ASP A 142 7.61 -1.10 10.33
CA ASP A 142 8.97 -1.61 10.38
C ASP A 142 9.00 -3.04 9.82
N GLU A 143 9.59 -3.20 8.64
CA GLU A 143 9.75 -4.50 7.99
C GLU A 143 10.72 -5.41 8.75
N ASN A 144 11.64 -4.88 9.56
CA ASN A 144 12.61 -5.68 10.32
C ASN A 144 11.97 -6.45 11.48
N ARG A 145 10.73 -6.10 11.86
CA ARG A 145 9.95 -6.88 12.83
C ARG A 145 9.39 -8.18 12.26
N LYS A 146 9.35 -8.31 10.92
CA LYS A 146 8.80 -9.45 10.20
C LYS A 146 9.87 -10.52 9.97
N PHE A 147 9.44 -11.75 9.75
CA PHE A 147 10.36 -12.84 9.40
C PHE A 147 10.84 -12.69 7.95
N ASN A 148 12.15 -12.56 7.76
CA ASN A 148 12.71 -12.43 6.43
C ASN A 148 12.80 -13.77 5.70
N VAL A 149 12.05 -13.91 4.61
CA VAL A 149 11.98 -15.12 3.79
C VAL A 149 13.32 -15.45 3.15
N LEU A 150 14.17 -14.44 2.88
CA LEU A 150 15.50 -14.63 2.31
C LEU A 150 16.45 -15.41 3.23
N ALA A 151 16.17 -15.47 4.53
CA ALA A 151 16.93 -16.28 5.48
C ALA A 151 16.98 -17.77 5.09
N LEU A 152 15.92 -18.28 4.44
CA LEU A 152 15.83 -19.65 3.95
C LEU A 152 16.79 -19.94 2.78
N GLY A 153 17.23 -18.89 2.07
CA GLY A 153 18.18 -18.96 0.96
C GLY A 153 19.62 -18.63 1.37
N SER A 154 19.90 -18.54 2.68
CA SER A 154 21.23 -18.24 3.19
C SER A 154 22.26 -19.29 2.73
N PRO A 155 23.51 -18.89 2.42
CA PRO A 155 24.59 -19.84 2.11
C PRO A 155 24.97 -20.72 3.31
N ASP A 156 24.68 -20.25 4.54
CA ASP A 156 24.84 -21.05 5.75
C ASP A 156 23.66 -22.01 5.93
N LYS A 157 23.93 -23.31 5.79
CA LYS A 157 22.93 -24.38 5.86
C LYS A 157 22.35 -24.55 7.25
N GLU A 158 23.15 -24.32 8.30
CA GLU A 158 22.65 -24.47 9.68
C GLU A 158 21.64 -23.36 9.97
N PHE A 159 22.00 -22.11 9.60
CA PHE A 159 21.11 -20.96 9.71
C PHE A 159 19.85 -21.11 8.85
N ALA A 160 19.96 -21.61 7.62
CA ALA A 160 18.81 -21.79 6.73
C ALA A 160 17.81 -22.84 7.27
N GLU A 161 18.28 -23.95 7.86
CA GLU A 161 17.40 -24.94 8.49
C GLU A 161 16.79 -24.39 9.79
N GLU A 162 17.53 -23.63 10.59
CA GLU A 162 16.97 -22.96 11.78
C GLU A 162 15.87 -21.96 11.39
N ALA A 163 16.12 -21.13 10.37
CA ALA A 163 15.14 -20.19 9.83
C ALA A 163 13.89 -20.92 9.31
N LYS A 164 14.07 -22.08 8.66
CA LYS A 164 12.95 -22.92 8.22
C LYS A 164 12.14 -23.45 9.40
N ASP A 165 12.79 -23.93 10.46
CA ASP A 165 12.09 -24.38 11.68
C ASP A 165 11.34 -23.23 12.36
N GLN A 166 11.92 -22.02 12.38
CA GLN A 166 11.25 -20.82 12.87
C GLN A 166 10.01 -20.47 12.04
N LEU A 167 10.11 -20.54 10.71
CA LEU A 167 8.97 -20.32 9.82
C LEU A 167 7.84 -21.33 10.05
N VAL A 168 8.17 -22.61 10.27
CA VAL A 168 7.17 -23.63 10.63
C VAL A 168 6.44 -23.26 11.92
N ARG A 169 7.18 -22.85 12.96
CA ARG A 169 6.59 -22.40 14.22
C ARG A 169 5.72 -21.17 14.04
N LEU A 170 6.15 -20.21 13.21
CA LEU A 170 5.41 -19.01 12.89
C LEU A 170 4.07 -19.34 12.21
N ILE A 171 4.08 -20.16 11.16
CA ILE A 171 2.85 -20.57 10.44
C ILE A 171 1.85 -21.24 11.38
N VAL A 172 2.33 -22.14 12.25
CA VAL A 172 1.48 -22.81 13.24
C VAL A 172 0.94 -21.79 14.26
N ALA A 173 1.78 -20.90 14.78
CA ALA A 173 1.38 -19.90 15.76
C ALA A 173 0.35 -18.90 15.21
N LEU A 174 0.49 -18.46 13.95
CA LEU A 174 -0.44 -17.54 13.28
C LEU A 174 -1.86 -18.09 13.12
N ARG A 175 -2.02 -19.41 13.17
CA ARG A 175 -3.31 -20.09 12.94
C ARG A 175 -3.78 -20.95 14.12
N ALA A 176 -3.01 -20.99 15.20
CA ALA A 176 -3.31 -21.80 16.38
C ALA A 176 -4.68 -21.43 16.99
N GLY A 177 -5.51 -22.44 17.24
CA GLY A 177 -6.82 -22.26 17.88
C GLY A 177 -7.86 -21.56 16.99
N THR A 178 -7.65 -21.53 15.67
CA THR A 178 -8.60 -20.97 14.70
C THR A 178 -9.20 -22.06 13.82
N VAL A 179 -10.27 -21.75 13.09
CA VAL A 179 -10.85 -22.68 12.10
C VAL A 179 -9.89 -22.98 10.94
N PHE A 180 -8.89 -22.11 10.74
CA PHE A 180 -7.87 -22.22 9.70
C PHE A 180 -6.56 -22.81 10.23
N GLU A 181 -6.61 -23.57 11.31
CA GLU A 181 -5.42 -24.17 11.94
C GLU A 181 -4.63 -25.03 10.95
N VAL A 182 -3.32 -24.79 10.91
CA VAL A 182 -2.39 -25.51 10.04
C VAL A 182 -1.61 -26.50 10.90
N SER A 183 -1.65 -27.78 10.53
CA SER A 183 -0.86 -28.82 11.21
C SER A 183 0.64 -28.58 11.01
N ASN A 184 1.47 -29.04 11.94
CA ASN A 184 2.93 -28.91 11.84
C ASN A 184 3.48 -29.55 10.54
N SER A 185 2.93 -30.69 10.12
CA SER A 185 3.32 -31.35 8.86
C SER A 185 2.99 -30.51 7.63
N ASN A 186 1.83 -29.86 7.60
CA ASN A 186 1.45 -28.97 6.52
C ASN A 186 2.33 -27.71 6.51
N ALA A 187 2.56 -27.10 7.69
CA ALA A 187 3.45 -25.95 7.84
C ALA A 187 4.88 -26.26 7.38
N SER A 188 5.41 -27.44 7.70
CA SER A 188 6.71 -27.91 7.22
C SER A 188 6.76 -28.10 5.71
N THR A 189 5.69 -28.63 5.11
CA THR A 189 5.57 -28.76 3.66
C THR A 189 5.53 -27.39 2.96
N ILE A 190 4.83 -26.42 3.54
CA ILE A 190 4.76 -25.04 3.03
C ILE A 190 6.13 -24.36 3.16
N ALA A 191 6.77 -24.41 4.32
CA ALA A 191 8.09 -23.83 4.54
C ALA A 191 9.15 -24.43 3.59
N GLN A 192 9.10 -25.75 3.37
CA GLN A 192 9.96 -26.41 2.39
C GLN A 192 9.68 -25.93 0.96
N ALA A 193 8.40 -25.81 0.57
CA ALA A 193 8.04 -25.31 -0.75
C ALA A 193 8.52 -23.88 -1.00
N ILE A 194 8.50 -23.02 0.03
CA ILE A 194 9.04 -21.66 -0.02
C ILE A 194 10.57 -21.69 -0.19
N ALA A 195 11.27 -22.52 0.60
CA ALA A 195 12.73 -22.67 0.47
C ALA A 195 13.13 -23.21 -0.92
N ASP A 196 12.38 -24.17 -1.46
CA ASP A 196 12.62 -24.73 -2.80
C ASP A 196 12.32 -23.72 -3.91
N TRP A 197 11.32 -22.86 -3.70
CA TRP A 197 11.03 -21.73 -4.58
C TRP A 197 12.19 -20.74 -4.66
N LEU A 198 12.77 -20.38 -3.51
CA LEU A 198 13.95 -19.50 -3.43
C LEU A 198 15.17 -20.12 -4.09
N LYS A 199 15.36 -21.43 -3.98
CA LYS A 199 16.42 -22.16 -4.71
C LYS A 199 16.16 -22.26 -6.22
N GLY A 200 15.02 -21.75 -6.68
CA GLY A 200 14.65 -21.73 -8.09
C GLY A 200 14.24 -23.10 -8.66
N MET A 201 14.04 -24.12 -7.82
CA MET A 201 13.65 -25.48 -8.27
C MET A 201 12.24 -25.52 -8.89
N ASN A 202 11.37 -24.58 -8.52
CA ASN A 202 9.97 -24.54 -8.96
C ASN A 202 9.64 -23.39 -9.94
N ARG A 203 10.60 -22.49 -10.24
CA ARG A 203 10.44 -21.43 -11.25
C ARG A 203 10.74 -21.99 -12.64
N ASP A 204 9.95 -22.94 -13.14
CA ASP A 204 9.99 -23.53 -14.49
C ASP A 204 11.25 -23.15 -15.32
N GLN A 205 12.42 -23.61 -14.85
CA GLN A 205 13.70 -23.21 -15.43
C GLN A 205 13.97 -23.99 -16.74
N GLU A 206 13.25 -25.10 -16.94
CA GLU A 206 13.33 -25.90 -18.16
C GLU A 206 12.68 -25.21 -19.36
N ASN A 207 11.62 -24.40 -19.17
CA ASN A 207 10.94 -23.70 -20.27
C ASN A 207 11.29 -22.22 -20.45
N ARG A 208 12.07 -21.61 -19.54
CA ARG A 208 12.57 -20.25 -19.74
C ARG A 208 13.97 -20.28 -20.36
N PRO A 209 14.14 -19.98 -21.67
CA PRO A 209 15.46 -19.83 -22.25
C PRO A 209 16.16 -18.64 -21.56
N LYS A 210 17.00 -18.94 -20.57
CA LYS A 210 17.90 -17.95 -19.97
C LYS A 210 19.05 -17.72 -20.97
N PRO A 211 19.31 -16.47 -21.40
CA PRO A 211 20.52 -16.19 -22.17
C PRO A 211 21.71 -16.52 -21.29
N LYS A 212 22.65 -17.34 -21.79
CA LYS A 212 23.90 -17.64 -21.06
C LYS A 212 24.65 -16.34 -20.83
N LEU A 213 24.69 -15.87 -19.58
CA LEU A 213 25.46 -14.70 -19.20
C LEU A 213 26.92 -15.14 -19.03
N LYS A 214 27.86 -14.24 -19.31
CA LYS A 214 29.30 -14.51 -19.06
C LYS A 214 29.62 -14.69 -17.57
N SER A 215 28.70 -14.31 -16.69
CA SER A 215 28.76 -14.43 -15.24
C SER A 215 28.13 -15.72 -14.69
N ASP A 216 27.54 -16.56 -15.54
CA ASP A 216 26.94 -17.82 -15.13
C ASP A 216 28.07 -18.83 -14.87
N LEU A 217 28.34 -19.09 -13.60
CA LEU A 217 29.28 -20.12 -13.17
C LEU A 217 28.56 -21.49 -13.19
N PRO A 218 29.28 -22.60 -13.44
CA PRO A 218 28.68 -23.94 -13.50
C PRO A 218 28.08 -24.44 -12.17
N ASP A 219 28.37 -23.78 -11.05
CA ASP A 219 27.90 -24.09 -9.68
C ASP A 219 27.11 -22.92 -9.06
N ASP A 220 26.45 -22.09 -9.89
CA ASP A 220 25.75 -20.89 -9.40
C ASP A 220 24.39 -21.23 -8.76
N ASP A 221 24.42 -21.75 -7.53
CA ASP A 221 23.26 -21.98 -6.64
C ASP A 221 22.72 -20.65 -6.05
N ARG A 222 22.67 -19.58 -6.85
CA ARG A 222 22.21 -18.28 -6.34
C ARG A 222 20.72 -18.37 -5.98
N PRO A 223 20.34 -17.92 -4.77
CA PRO A 223 18.94 -17.82 -4.41
C PRO A 223 18.27 -16.84 -5.38
N THR A 224 17.15 -17.29 -5.95
CA THR A 224 16.28 -16.45 -6.74
C THR A 224 15.45 -15.61 -5.78
N ILE A 225 15.70 -14.30 -5.82
CA ILE A 225 14.99 -13.34 -4.97
C ILE A 225 13.59 -13.10 -5.57
N PRO A 226 12.51 -13.29 -4.80
CA PRO A 226 11.16 -12.91 -5.23
C PRO A 226 11.10 -11.39 -5.39
N LEU A 227 10.42 -10.90 -6.42
CA LEU A 227 10.23 -9.46 -6.61
C LEU A 227 9.15 -8.93 -5.66
N HIS A 228 8.15 -9.76 -5.37
CA HIS A 228 7.04 -9.47 -4.47
C HIS A 228 6.71 -10.69 -3.62
N LEU A 229 6.18 -10.46 -2.42
CA LEU A 229 5.75 -11.51 -1.52
C LEU A 229 4.54 -12.30 -2.09
N ASP A 230 3.72 -11.66 -2.93
CA ASP A 230 2.59 -12.28 -3.65
C ASP A 230 3.00 -13.47 -4.52
N GLU A 231 4.28 -13.58 -4.91
CA GLU A 231 4.79 -14.76 -5.62
C GLU A 231 4.58 -16.05 -4.82
N LEU A 232 4.45 -15.98 -3.49
CA LEU A 232 4.18 -17.14 -2.64
C LEU A 232 2.80 -17.75 -2.89
N LEU A 233 1.81 -17.00 -3.39
CA LEU A 233 0.50 -17.52 -3.78
C LEU A 233 0.56 -18.52 -4.94
N MET A 234 1.68 -18.57 -5.67
CA MET A 234 1.90 -19.58 -6.72
C MET A 234 2.21 -20.98 -6.14
N LEU A 235 2.54 -21.06 -4.84
CA LEU A 235 2.85 -22.32 -4.19
C LEU A 235 1.57 -23.05 -3.79
N ARG A 236 1.46 -24.33 -4.18
CA ARG A 236 0.25 -25.16 -3.95
C ARG A 236 -0.20 -25.27 -2.48
N GLY A 237 0.70 -24.98 -1.52
CA GLY A 237 0.39 -25.01 -0.09
C GLY A 237 -0.01 -23.67 0.50
N VAL A 238 0.15 -22.57 -0.24
CA VAL A 238 -0.19 -21.22 0.22
C VAL A 238 -1.54 -20.85 -0.37
N THR A 239 -2.57 -20.89 0.46
CA THR A 239 -3.91 -20.44 0.09
C THR A 239 -4.06 -18.95 0.36
N GLU A 240 -5.00 -18.28 -0.33
CA GLU A 240 -5.39 -16.90 -0.03
C GLU A 240 -5.78 -16.75 1.45
N ASP A 241 -6.38 -17.80 2.02
CA ASP A 241 -6.78 -17.83 3.43
C ASP A 241 -5.62 -17.79 4.42
N LEU A 242 -4.46 -18.31 4.01
CA LEU A 242 -3.23 -18.28 4.79
C LEU A 242 -2.44 -17.00 4.51
N PHE A 243 -2.48 -16.53 3.27
CA PHE A 243 -1.67 -15.40 2.81
C PHE A 243 -2.17 -14.05 3.31
N PHE A 244 -3.46 -13.76 3.13
CA PHE A 244 -4.06 -12.47 3.49
C PHE A 244 -4.53 -12.41 4.94
N ASP A 245 -4.53 -11.19 5.48
CA ASP A 245 -5.17 -10.91 6.77
C ASP A 245 -6.67 -11.21 6.72
N LYS A 246 -7.17 -11.86 7.78
CA LYS A 246 -8.60 -12.14 7.93
C LYS A 246 -9.19 -11.48 9.15
N VAL A 247 -10.29 -10.77 8.94
CA VAL A 247 -11.12 -10.28 10.03
C VAL A 247 -12.14 -11.37 10.36
N LEU A 248 -12.02 -11.99 11.55
CA LEU A 248 -13.03 -12.91 12.04
C LEU A 248 -14.21 -12.12 12.61
N GLU A 249 -15.38 -12.29 12.00
CA GLU A 249 -16.63 -11.72 12.47
C GLU A 249 -17.10 -12.43 13.75
N GLY A 250 -16.95 -11.74 14.88
CA GLY A 250 -17.43 -12.18 16.18
C GLY A 250 -16.99 -11.17 17.25
N PRO A 251 -17.71 -11.04 18.38
CA PRO A 251 -17.24 -10.22 19.50
C PRO A 251 -16.25 -11.03 20.38
N PRO A 252 -15.02 -10.55 20.64
CA PRO A 252 -14.39 -9.34 20.09
C PRO A 252 -13.88 -9.55 18.67
N LEU A 253 -13.90 -8.49 17.86
CA LEU A 253 -13.33 -8.49 16.50
C LEU A 253 -11.87 -8.92 16.60
N ARG A 254 -11.52 -10.03 15.94
CA ARG A 254 -10.15 -10.54 15.92
C ARG A 254 -9.63 -10.51 14.49
N VAL A 255 -8.51 -9.84 14.30
CA VAL A 255 -7.75 -9.92 13.05
C VAL A 255 -6.78 -11.10 13.18
N LEU A 256 -6.85 -12.02 12.23
CA LEU A 256 -5.87 -13.07 12.05
C LEU A 256 -4.84 -12.59 11.03
N PRO A 257 -3.60 -12.30 11.45
CA PRO A 257 -2.56 -11.87 10.54
C PRO A 257 -2.24 -12.97 9.53
N GLY A 258 -2.20 -12.63 8.25
CA GLY A 258 -1.74 -13.47 7.16
C GLY A 258 -0.22 -13.57 7.10
N LEU A 259 0.26 -14.35 6.14
CA LEU A 259 1.70 -14.39 5.83
C LEU A 259 2.20 -13.03 5.33
N GLU A 260 1.36 -12.23 4.67
CA GLU A 260 1.74 -10.89 4.20
C GLU A 260 2.18 -9.94 5.32
N SER A 261 1.53 -10.06 6.47
CA SER A 261 1.78 -9.22 7.64
C SER A 261 2.93 -9.72 8.50
N ALA A 262 3.29 -11.00 8.36
CA ALA A 262 4.30 -11.66 9.21
C ALA A 262 5.64 -11.91 8.49
N LEU A 263 5.65 -11.92 7.16
CA LEU A 263 6.82 -12.19 6.34
C LEU A 263 7.29 -10.93 5.62
N THR A 264 8.60 -10.83 5.38
CA THR A 264 9.19 -9.79 4.53
C THR A 264 10.22 -10.37 3.57
N ILE A 265 10.47 -9.63 2.49
CA ILE A 265 11.55 -9.88 1.52
C ILE A 265 12.56 -8.73 1.51
N TYR A 266 12.39 -7.75 2.40
CA TYR A 266 13.24 -6.58 2.54
C TYR A 266 14.23 -6.79 3.68
N THR A 267 15.37 -6.09 3.61
CA THR A 267 16.47 -6.07 4.59
C THR A 267 16.95 -4.64 4.77
#